data_AF-A0A290QHL4-F1
#
_entry.id   AF-A0A290QHL4-F1
#
_cell.length_a   1.000
_cell.length_b   1.000
_cell.length_c   1.000
_cell.angle_alpha   90.00
_cell.angle_beta   90.00
_cell.angle_gamma   90.00
#
_symmetry.space_group_name_H-M   'P 1'
#
loop_
_entity.id
_entity.type
_entity.pdbx_description
1 polymer ?
#
loop_
_entity_poly.entity_id
_entity_poly.type
_entity_poly.pdbx_seq_one_letter_code
_entity_poly.pdbx_strand_id
1 'polypeptide(L)'
;MVKGQRVVCINDTFNEFIRAIYKQLPVKGVTYTIREVFLGREKVVKGGDSATVGLLLVELTNPPDPFHAGKQELGFTSERFAPLEEIPEEEAVAENEEELVGASGGKGAGFLYGNN
;
A
#
# COMPACT_ATOMS: atom_id res chain seq x y z
N MET A 1 13.79 10.28 3.17
CA MET A 1 12.34 10.39 3.39
C MET A 1 12.08 11.28 4.57
N VAL A 2 11.13 12.20 4.47
CA VAL A 2 10.84 13.21 5.51
C VAL A 2 9.36 13.26 5.83
N LYS A 3 9.02 13.72 7.05
CA LYS A 3 7.63 13.96 7.45
C LYS A 3 6.95 14.96 6.50
N GLY A 4 5.71 14.67 6.10
CA GLY A 4 4.92 15.46 5.15
C GLY A 4 5.16 15.13 3.69
N GLN A 5 6.18 14.31 3.37
CA GLN A 5 6.46 13.92 1.99
C GLN A 5 5.41 12.93 1.45
N ARG A 6 5.01 13.11 0.18
CA ARG A 6 4.20 12.15 -0.57
C ARG A 6 5.08 11.02 -1.11
N VAL A 7 4.60 9.79 -0.94
CA VAL A 7 5.28 8.57 -1.38
C VAL A 7 4.30 7.61 -2.01
N VAL A 8 4.72 6.89 -3.04
CA VAL A 8 3.92 5.82 -3.65
C VAL A 8 4.35 4.47 -3.12
N CYS A 9 3.41 3.58 -2.81
CA CYS A 9 3.74 2.20 -2.45
C CYS A 9 4.19 1.43 -3.70
N ILE A 10 5.40 0.89 -3.67
CA ILE A 10 5.98 0.09 -4.76
C ILE A 10 5.95 -1.42 -4.48
N ASN A 11 5.76 -1.80 -3.20
CA ASN A 11 5.75 -3.20 -2.77
C ASN A 11 4.74 -3.45 -1.63
N ASP A 12 3.59 -4.01 -2.00
CA ASP A 12 2.48 -4.43 -1.13
C ASP A 12 2.53 -5.93 -0.76
N THR A 13 3.67 -6.60 -0.97
CA THR A 13 3.80 -8.02 -0.61
C THR A 13 4.04 -8.18 0.88
N PHE A 14 3.02 -8.68 1.60
CA PHE A 14 3.05 -8.97 3.03
C PHE A 14 2.81 -10.46 3.29
N ASN A 15 3.58 -11.03 4.22
CA ASN A 15 3.37 -12.39 4.70
C ASN A 15 2.08 -12.51 5.53
N GLU A 16 1.63 -13.74 5.78
CA GLU A 16 0.37 -14.01 6.49
C GLU A 16 0.36 -13.46 7.91
N PHE A 17 1.50 -13.49 8.60
CA PHE A 17 1.63 -12.97 9.96
C PHE A 17 1.38 -11.46 10.02
N ILE A 18 1.97 -10.70 9.09
CA ILE A 18 1.75 -9.26 8.98
C ILE A 18 0.29 -8.96 8.65
N ARG A 19 -0.33 -9.73 7.74
CA ARG A 19 -1.76 -9.60 7.42
C ARG A 19 -2.68 -9.88 8.62
N ALA A 20 -2.26 -10.70 9.57
CA ALA A 20 -3.04 -11.02 10.76
C ALA A 20 -2.99 -9.92 11.84
N ILE A 21 -1.90 -9.13 11.90
CA ILE A 21 -1.69 -8.12 12.95
C ILE A 21 -1.97 -6.68 12.48
N TYR A 22 -1.81 -6.40 11.19
CA TYR A 22 -2.10 -5.08 10.63
C TYR A 22 -3.58 -4.95 10.32
N LYS A 23 -4.17 -3.79 10.69
CA LYS A 23 -5.55 -3.46 10.34
C LYS A 23 -5.64 -2.97 8.90
N GLN A 24 -4.63 -2.23 8.46
CA GLN A 24 -4.55 -1.61 7.15
C GLN A 24 -3.15 -1.82 6.58
N LEU A 25 -3.10 -2.17 5.29
CA LEU A 25 -1.88 -2.40 4.54
C LEU A 25 -1.85 -1.46 3.32
N PRO A 26 -0.68 -0.92 2.97
CA PRO A 26 -0.53 -0.10 1.78
C PRO A 26 -0.72 -0.97 0.53
N VAL A 27 -1.31 -0.37 -0.49
CA VAL A 27 -1.61 -1.01 -1.78
C VAL A 27 -0.65 -0.47 -2.82
N LYS A 28 -0.09 -1.34 -3.64
CA LYS A 28 0.87 -0.94 -4.68
C LYS A 28 0.24 0.05 -5.66
N GLY A 29 0.98 1.09 -6.02
CA GLY A 29 0.52 2.19 -6.88
C GLY A 29 -0.24 3.29 -6.14
N VAL A 30 -0.67 3.07 -4.90
CA VAL A 30 -1.38 4.10 -4.12
C VAL A 30 -0.37 5.05 -3.48
N THR A 31 -0.72 6.34 -3.52
CA THR A 31 0.04 7.42 -2.89
C THR A 31 -0.38 7.62 -1.44
N TYR A 32 0.60 7.83 -0.57
CA TYR A 32 0.42 8.07 0.85
C TYR A 32 1.29 9.24 1.31
N THR A 33 0.94 9.83 2.44
CA THR A 33 1.67 10.94 3.05
C THR A 33 2.37 10.48 4.32
N ILE A 34 3.67 10.78 4.46
CA ILE A 34 4.43 10.41 5.66
C ILE A 34 3.97 11.25 6.85
N ARG A 35 3.36 10.61 7.86
CA ARG A 35 3.01 11.21 9.14
C ARG A 35 4.20 11.33 10.06
N GLU A 36 5.03 10.30 10.11
CA GLU A 36 6.19 10.22 11.00
C GLU A 36 7.24 9.26 10.44
N VAL A 37 8.51 9.57 10.70
CA VAL A 37 9.66 8.72 10.37
C VAL A 37 10.33 8.34 11.67
N PHE A 38 10.50 7.04 11.91
CA PHE A 38 11.16 6.53 13.11
C PHE A 38 12.25 5.53 12.74
N LEU A 39 13.26 5.42 13.59
CA LEU A 39 14.29 4.40 13.43
C LEU A 39 13.75 3.08 13.96
N GLY A 40 13.52 2.12 13.08
CA GLY A 40 13.18 0.75 13.45
C GLY A 40 14.35 0.12 14.18
N ARG A 41 14.14 -0.23 15.46
CA ARG A 41 15.09 -1.00 16.24
C ARG A 41 14.68 -2.46 16.16
N GLU A 42 15.30 -3.20 15.24
CA GLU A 42 15.33 -4.65 15.40
C GLU A 42 15.95 -4.94 16.78
N LYS A 43 15.42 -5.95 17.49
CA LYS A 43 15.84 -6.31 18.85
C LYS A 43 17.34 -6.09 18.99
N VAL A 44 17.74 -5.38 20.04
CA VAL A 44 19.14 -5.22 20.46
C VAL A 44 19.69 -6.60 20.88
N VAL A 45 19.82 -7.53 19.94
CA VAL A 45 20.62 -8.74 20.04
C VAL A 45 21.98 -8.34 19.53
N LYS A 46 22.85 -7.96 20.48
CA LYS A 46 24.31 -7.85 20.37
C LYS A 46 24.84 -7.72 18.92
N GLY A 47 24.88 -6.49 18.40
CA GLY A 47 25.76 -6.15 17.26
C GLY A 47 25.23 -6.41 15.85
N GLY A 48 23.92 -6.34 15.62
CA GLY A 48 23.37 -6.24 14.26
C GLY A 48 23.29 -4.77 13.80
N ASP A 49 24.15 -4.36 12.86
CA ASP A 49 24.26 -2.99 12.32
C ASP A 49 23.15 -2.59 11.32
N SER A 50 21.98 -3.25 11.32
CA SER A 50 20.88 -2.95 10.39
C SER A 50 19.82 -2.05 11.02
N ALA A 51 20.04 -0.74 10.98
CA ALA A 51 19.03 0.24 11.35
C ALA A 51 18.01 0.41 10.19
N THR A 52 16.83 -0.19 10.32
CA THR A 52 15.73 0.01 9.35
C THR A 52 15.04 1.36 9.59
N VAL A 53 14.58 2.02 8.53
CA VAL A 53 13.75 3.22 8.66
C VAL A 53 12.27 2.81 8.56
N GLY A 54 11.52 3.10 9.63
CA GLY A 54 10.09 2.88 9.70
C GLY A 54 9.30 4.17 9.42
N LEU A 55 8.17 4.01 8.77
CA LEU A 55 7.27 5.08 8.37
C LEU A 55 5.87 4.86 8.95
N LEU A 56 5.27 5.93 9.44
CA LEU A 56 3.83 6.02 9.68
C LEU A 56 3.21 6.88 8.59
N LEU A 57 2.02 6.49 8.13
CA LEU A 57 1.29 7.18 7.06
C LEU A 57 0.09 7.93 7.65
N VAL A 58 -0.32 9.01 7.00
CA VAL A 58 -1.49 9.79 7.44
C VAL A 58 -2.78 9.01 7.18
N GLU A 59 -2.86 8.36 6.03
CA GLU A 59 -4.04 7.66 5.54
C GLU A 59 -4.21 6.28 6.20
N LEU A 60 -3.10 5.65 6.62
CA LEU A 60 -3.11 4.33 7.24
C LEU A 60 -2.75 4.42 8.72
N THR A 61 -3.72 4.08 9.57
CA THR A 61 -3.52 4.06 11.04
C THR A 61 -3.75 2.66 11.58
N ASN A 62 -2.71 2.10 12.18
CA ASN A 62 -2.70 0.73 12.69
C ASN A 62 -2.75 0.68 14.22
N PRO A 63 -3.15 -0.47 14.80
CA PRO A 63 -3.02 -0.64 16.24
C PRO A 63 -1.55 -0.61 16.70
N PRO A 64 -1.30 -0.35 17.98
CA PRO A 64 0.03 -0.50 18.57
C PRO A 64 0.51 -1.95 18.44
N ASP A 65 1.81 -2.12 18.24
CA ASP A 65 2.44 -3.42 18.12
C ASP A 65 2.25 -4.24 19.43
N PRO A 66 1.57 -5.39 19.37
CA PRO A 66 1.33 -6.23 20.55
C PRO A 66 2.63 -6.85 21.12
N PHE A 67 3.71 -6.88 20.35
CA PHE A 67 5.00 -7.43 20.75
C PHE A 67 6.01 -6.37 21.21
N HIS A 68 5.65 -5.09 21.11
CA HIS A 68 6.52 -3.99 21.52
C HIS A 68 6.11 -3.42 22.88
N ALA A 69 7.04 -3.42 23.84
CA ALA A 69 6.79 -2.92 25.20
C ALA A 69 6.38 -1.43 25.23
N GLY A 70 6.86 -0.63 24.27
CA GLY A 70 6.51 0.79 24.11
C GLY A 70 5.15 1.04 23.45
N LYS A 71 4.41 0.00 23.04
CA LYS A 71 3.14 0.13 22.29
C LYS A 71 3.23 1.08 21.09
N GLN A 72 4.36 1.04 20.39
CA GLN A 72 4.57 1.86 19.21
C GLN A 72 3.65 1.37 18.10
N GLU A 73 3.10 2.28 17.30
CA GLU A 73 2.25 1.92 16.18
C GLU A 73 2.99 1.06 15.15
N LEU A 74 2.27 0.08 14.58
CA LEU A 74 2.74 -0.76 13.49
C LEU A 74 2.94 0.08 12.21
N GLY A 75 4.17 0.53 12.00
CA GLY A 75 4.58 1.24 10.79
C GLY A 75 5.05 0.32 9.67
N PHE A 76 5.53 0.92 8.59
CA PHE A 76 5.98 0.23 7.39
C PHE A 76 7.44 0.56 7.09
N THR A 77 8.19 -0.37 6.49
CA THR A 77 9.58 -0.09 6.09
C THR A 77 9.63 0.89 4.93
N SER A 78 10.56 1.83 4.97
CA SER A 78 10.74 2.83 3.91
C SER A 78 11.01 2.23 2.54
N GLU A 79 11.64 1.06 2.49
CA GLU A 79 11.99 0.33 1.26
C GLU A 79 10.78 -0.08 0.41
N ARG A 80 9.57 -0.05 0.98
CA ARG A 80 8.32 -0.35 0.28
C ARG A 80 7.72 0.85 -0.44
N PHE A 81 8.32 2.01 -0.29
CA PHE A 81 7.82 3.27 -0.82
C PHE A 81 8.88 3.96 -1.68
N ALA A 82 8.42 4.62 -2.73
CA ALA A 82 9.23 5.53 -3.53
C ALA A 82 8.76 6.98 -3.30
N PRO A 83 9.68 7.94 -3.11
CA PRO A 83 9.36 9.36 -3.19
C PRO A 83 8.65 9.70 -4.49
N LEU A 84 7.54 10.42 -4.43
CA LEU A 84 6.98 11.07 -5.61
C LEU A 84 7.64 12.44 -5.77
N GLU A 85 8.21 12.70 -6.94
CA GLU A 85 8.59 14.05 -7.33
C GLU A 85 7.31 14.83 -7.67
N GLU A 86 7.12 16.00 -7.05
CA GLU A 86 5.99 16.87 -7.37
C GLU A 86 6.24 17.49 -8.75
N ILE A 87 5.74 16.85 -9.80
CA ILE A 87 5.59 17.48 -11.12
C ILE A 87 4.38 18.42 -11.01
N PRO A 88 4.48 19.70 -11.41
CA PRO A 88 3.37 20.63 -11.36
C PRO A 88 2.12 20.10 -12.07
N GLU A 89 0.98 20.62 -11.64
CA GLU A 89 -0.36 19.99 -11.60
C GLU A 89 -1.02 19.76 -12.97
N GLU A 90 -0.31 19.99 -14.06
CA GLU A 90 -0.84 19.94 -15.43
C GLU A 90 -0.78 18.55 -16.09
N GLU A 91 -0.14 17.54 -15.48
CA GLU A 91 0.03 16.21 -16.08
C GLU A 91 -0.69 15.05 -15.34
N ALA A 92 -1.44 15.32 -14.27
CA ALA A 92 -1.99 14.29 -13.36
C ALA A 92 -3.35 13.67 -13.77
N VAL A 93 -3.65 13.51 -15.07
CA VAL A 93 -4.96 13.00 -15.57
C VAL A 93 -4.90 11.59 -16.19
N ALA A 94 -3.89 10.80 -15.88
CA ALA A 94 -3.89 9.37 -16.20
C ALA A 94 -3.45 8.65 -14.94
N GLU A 95 -4.35 8.08 -14.14
CA GLU A 95 -4.38 6.63 -13.93
C GLU A 95 -5.49 6.34 -12.88
N ASN A 96 -6.78 6.35 -13.23
CA ASN A 96 -7.83 5.83 -12.34
C ASN A 96 -9.14 5.44 -13.06
N GLU A 97 -9.06 4.74 -14.20
CA GLU A 97 -10.31 4.34 -14.89
C GLU A 97 -10.24 3.06 -15.73
N GLU A 98 -9.71 1.97 -15.17
CA GLU A 98 -10.00 0.63 -15.68
C GLU A 98 -10.32 -0.33 -14.53
N GLU A 99 -11.61 -0.40 -14.16
CA GLU A 99 -12.36 -1.68 -14.09
C GLU A 99 -13.84 -1.40 -13.76
N LEU A 100 -14.64 -1.06 -14.78
CA LEU A 100 -16.11 -1.10 -14.70
C LEU A 100 -16.75 -1.12 -16.10
N VAL A 101 -16.57 -2.23 -16.82
CA VAL A 101 -17.41 -2.61 -17.97
C VAL A 101 -17.68 -4.11 -17.82
N GLY A 102 -18.89 -4.64 -17.78
CA GLY A 102 -20.22 -4.11 -18.03
C GLY A 102 -21.19 -5.29 -17.91
N ALA A 103 -22.45 -4.95 -17.64
CA ALA A 103 -23.50 -5.84 -17.19
C ALA A 103 -24.02 -6.88 -18.20
N SER A 104 -24.71 -7.88 -17.64
CA SER A 104 -26.02 -8.43 -18.08
C SER A 104 -26.17 -9.14 -19.44
N GLY A 105 -26.43 -10.44 -19.34
CA GLY A 105 -27.69 -11.08 -19.77
C GLY A 105 -28.29 -10.76 -21.14
N GLY A 106 -28.25 -11.73 -22.05
CA GLY A 106 -29.08 -11.77 -23.26
C GLY A 106 -29.29 -13.20 -23.76
N LYS A 107 -30.54 -13.66 -23.72
CA LYS A 107 -31.01 -14.99 -24.13
C LYS A 107 -30.73 -15.29 -25.60
N GLY A 108 -30.05 -16.39 -25.90
CA GLY A 108 -29.97 -16.97 -27.24
C GLY A 108 -31.06 -18.02 -27.46
N ALA A 109 -32.25 -17.59 -27.90
CA ALA A 109 -33.23 -18.45 -28.55
C ALA A 109 -33.50 -17.87 -29.93
N GLY A 110 -33.09 -18.59 -30.97
CA GLY A 110 -33.17 -18.12 -32.36
C GLY A 110 -32.91 -19.26 -33.33
N PHE A 111 -33.95 -20.05 -33.56
CA PHE A 111 -34.14 -20.91 -34.74
C PHE A 111 -33.75 -20.15 -36.02
N LEU A 112 -32.88 -20.74 -36.84
CA LEU A 112 -32.78 -20.37 -38.25
C LEU A 112 -32.74 -21.64 -39.11
N TYR A 113 -33.66 -21.62 -40.07
CA TYR A 113 -33.94 -22.63 -41.09
C TYR A 113 -32.74 -22.91 -41.99
N GLY A 114 -32.68 -24.14 -42.50
CA GLY A 114 -31.68 -24.59 -43.46
C GLY A 114 -31.79 -23.94 -44.84
N ASN A 115 -30.70 -24.08 -45.59
CA ASN A 115 -30.71 -24.38 -47.02
C ASN A 115 -29.30 -24.81 -47.43
N ASN A 116 -29.12 -26.11 -47.72
CA ASN A 116 -28.47 -26.70 -48.90
C ASN A 116 -28.05 -28.14 -48.59
#